data_AF-A0A5R8W7M3-F1
#
_entry.id   AF-A0A5R8W7M3-F1
#
_cell.length_a   1.000
_cell.length_b   1.000
_cell.length_c   1.000
_cell.angle_alpha   90.00
_cell.angle_beta   90.00
_cell.angle_gamma   90.00
#
_symmetry.space_group_name_H-M   'P 1'
#
loop_
_entity.id
_entity.type
_entity.pdbx_description
1 polymer ?
#
loop_
_entity_poly.entity_id
_entity_poly.type
_entity_poly.pdbx_seq_one_letter_code
_entity_poly.pdbx_strand_id
1 'polypeptide(L)' 'LGEPTLATGETTTDLLNDPAAFEDFNADKAAERSFAFIRLNQLAIEHLLGAR' A
#
# COMPACT_ATOMS: atom_id res chain seq x y z
N LEU A 1 -4.17 -3.37 3.50
CA LEU A 1 -3.53 -3.25 4.83
C LEU A 1 -4.24 -4.26 5.73
N GLY A 2 -3.50 -5.23 6.25
CA GLY A 2 -4.06 -6.43 6.90
C GLY A 2 -3.07 -7.58 6.96
N GLU A 3 -2.05 -7.53 6.09
CA GLU A 3 -0.91 -8.46 6.11
C GLU A 3 0.27 -7.87 6.91
N PRO A 4 1.07 -8.72 7.59
CA PRO A 4 2.37 -8.33 8.13
C PRO A 4 3.30 -7.79 7.04
N THR A 5 4.16 -6.83 7.40
CA THR A 5 5.16 -6.27 6.47
C THR A 5 6.28 -7.27 6.19
N LEU A 6 6.77 -7.95 7.23
CA LEU A 6 7.77 -9.00 7.08
C LEU A 6 7.09 -10.29 6.62
N ALA A 7 7.74 -11.01 5.72
CA ALA A 7 7.33 -12.34 5.34
C ALA A 7 7.44 -13.31 6.53
N THR A 8 6.75 -14.45 6.44
CA THR A 8 6.81 -15.46 7.49
C THR A 8 8.22 -16.00 7.64
N GLY A 9 8.82 -15.80 8.82
CA GLY A 9 10.17 -16.24 9.14
C GLY A 9 11.29 -15.30 8.67
N GLU A 10 10.95 -14.17 8.02
CA GLU A 10 11.92 -13.15 7.65
C GLU A 10 12.49 -12.46 8.90
N THR A 11 13.81 -12.36 8.97
CA THR A 11 14.52 -11.66 10.03
C THR A 11 14.87 -10.23 9.63
N THR A 12 15.25 -9.41 10.59
CA THR A 12 15.77 -8.07 10.30
C THR A 12 17.03 -8.08 9.44
N THR A 13 17.84 -9.13 9.55
CA THR A 13 19.04 -9.29 8.71
C THR A 13 18.67 -9.62 7.28
N ASP A 14 17.61 -10.40 7.07
CA ASP A 14 17.11 -10.70 5.72
C ASP A 14 16.60 -9.42 5.06
N LEU A 15 15.77 -8.63 5.76
CA LEU A 15 15.28 -7.35 5.26
C LEU A 15 16.41 -6.37 4.91
N LEU A 16 17.44 -6.26 5.76
CA LEU A 16 18.59 -5.38 5.51
C LEU A 16 19.45 -5.83 4.32
N ASN A 17 19.36 -7.10 3.94
CA ASN A 17 20.09 -7.65 2.80
C ASN A 17 19.23 -7.74 1.53
N ASP A 18 17.97 -7.30 1.57
CA ASP A 18 17.08 -7.27 0.39
C ASP A 18 17.21 -5.93 -0.36
N PRO A 19 17.92 -5.90 -1.51
CA PRO A 19 18.06 -4.68 -2.28
C PRO A 19 16.73 -4.18 -2.86
N ALA A 20 15.74 -5.05 -3.05
CA ALA A 20 14.43 -4.63 -3.56
C ALA A 20 13.63 -3.82 -2.54
N ALA A 21 13.96 -3.92 -1.24
CA ALA A 21 13.33 -3.17 -0.17
C ALA A 21 13.85 -1.73 -0.07
N PHE A 22 15.07 -1.45 -0.55
CA PHE A 22 15.68 -0.11 -0.47
C PHE A 22 16.53 0.28 -1.67
N GLU A 23 17.68 -0.38 -1.92
CA GLU A 23 18.68 0.02 -2.91
C GLU A 23 18.13 0.14 -4.33
N ASP A 24 17.35 -0.86 -4.74
CA ASP A 24 16.73 -0.96 -6.07
C ASP A 24 15.26 -0.49 -6.06
N PHE A 25 14.75 -0.04 -4.91
CA PHE A 25 13.36 0.39 -4.78
C PHE A 25 13.14 1.75 -5.45
N ASN A 26 12.35 1.77 -6.53
CA ASN A 26 11.97 3.00 -7.20
C ASN A 26 10.82 3.72 -6.48
N ALA A 27 11.18 4.60 -5.53
CA ALA A 27 10.23 5.37 -4.73
C ALA A 27 9.39 6.35 -5.57
N ASP A 28 9.98 6.99 -6.57
CA ASP A 28 9.27 7.94 -7.44
C ASP A 28 8.15 7.22 -8.20
N LYS A 29 8.48 6.07 -8.81
CA LYS A 29 7.50 5.27 -9.55
C LYS A 29 6.42 4.72 -8.63
N ALA A 30 6.77 4.35 -7.41
CA ALA A 30 5.82 3.89 -6.41
C ALA A 30 4.82 4.99 -6.01
N ALA A 31 5.29 6.24 -5.92
CA ALA A 31 4.51 7.41 -5.53
C ALA A 31 3.53 7.87 -6.63
N GLU A 32 3.80 7.57 -7.90
CA GLU A 32 2.88 7.87 -9.01
C GLU A 32 1.53 7.13 -8.90
N ARG A 33 1.45 6.05 -8.12
CA ARG A 33 0.22 5.25 -8.00
C ARG A 33 -0.86 6.01 -7.22
N SER A 34 -2.04 6.13 -7.83
CA SER A 34 -3.21 6.67 -7.15
C SER A 34 -3.81 5.65 -6.17
N PHE A 35 -4.12 6.11 -4.96
CA PHE A 35 -4.85 5.32 -3.95
C PHE A 35 -6.38 5.40 -4.10
N ALA A 36 -6.88 6.24 -5.01
CA ALA A 36 -8.31 6.42 -5.29
C ALA A 36 -9.22 6.72 -4.06
N PHE A 37 -8.66 7.23 -2.97
CA PHE A 37 -9.40 7.46 -1.71
C PHE A 37 -10.61 8.40 -1.87
N ILE A 38 -10.51 9.43 -2.72
CA ILE A 38 -11.63 10.36 -2.96
C ILE A 38 -12.81 9.61 -3.58
N ARG A 39 -12.55 8.74 -4.57
CA ARG A 39 -13.62 7.96 -5.22
C ARG A 39 -14.22 6.94 -4.25
N LEU A 40 -13.40 6.30 -3.44
CA LEU A 40 -13.87 5.40 -2.38
C LEU A 40 -14.80 6.13 -1.40
N ASN A 41 -14.39 7.31 -0.93
CA ASN A 41 -15.21 8.12 -0.02
C ASN A 41 -16.51 8.58 -0.68
N GLN A 42 -16.48 8.97 -1.95
CA GLN A 42 -17.67 9.35 -2.69
C GLN A 42 -18.70 8.22 -2.74
N LEU A 43 -18.26 6.98 -2.99
CA LEU A 43 -19.14 5.81 -2.96
C LEU A 43 -19.75 5.59 -1.57
N ALA A 44 -18.97 5.78 -0.51
CA ALA A 44 -19.48 5.68 0.86
C ALA A 44 -20.57 6.72 1.15
N ILE A 45 -20.39 7.96 0.67
CA ILE A 45 -21.40 9.02 0.80
C ILE A 45 -22.66 8.69 -0.01
N GLU A 46 -22.51 8.21 -1.25
CA GLU A 46 -23.65 7.84 -2.11
C GLU A 46 -24.50 6.73 -1.47
N HIS A 47 -23.86 5.73 -0.87
CA HIS A 47 -24.57 4.70 -0.11
C HIS A 47 -25.25 5.26 1.14
N LEU A 48 -24.56 6.14 1.88
CA LEU A 48 -25.14 6.79 3.07
C LEU A 48 -26.40 7.60 2.73
N LEU A 49 -26.41 8.27 1.58
CA LEU A 49 -27.52 9.10 1.12
C LEU A 49 -28.61 8.30 0.38
N GLY A 50 -28.45 6.99 0.20
CA GLY A 50 -29.39 6.16 -0.57
C GLY A 50 -29.45 6.51 -2.05
N ALA A 51 -28.42 7.18 -2.58
CA ALA A 51 -28.26 7.44 -4.01
C ALA A 51 -27.67 6.23 -4.76
N ARG A 52 -27.37 5.15 -4.03
CA ARG A 52 -26.88 3.85 -4.51
C ARG A 52 -27.31 2.70 -3.62
#